data_AF-A0A0C9W0N1-F1
#
_entry.id   AF-A0A0C9W0N1-F1
#
_cell.length_a   1.000
_cell.length_b   1.000
_cell.length_c   1.000
_cell.angle_alpha   90.00
_cell.angle_beta   90.00
_cell.angle_gamma   90.00
#
_symmetry.space_group_name_H-M   'P 1'
#
loop_
_entity.id
_entity.type
_entity.pdbx_description
1 polymer ?
#
loop_
_entity_poly.entity_id
_entity_poly.type
_entity_poly.pdbx_seq_one_letter_code
_entity_poly.pdbx_strand_id
1 'polypeptide(L)'
;MTDYASQGQTQPINVLDLTDCESHFFYYTCFSQSATVNGTVIIRGLNPSVIQGGISGWLRQEFRELEILNDITRAKLGGTLHPFIEGQDRVQVVKTYRRVLGNQHMPSGIHSS
;
A
#
# COMPACT_ATOMS: atom_id res chain seq x y z
N MET A 1 -17.42 -13.72 -10.57
CA MET A 1 -17.26 -12.25 -10.50
C MET A 1 -15.82 -11.95 -10.86
N THR A 2 -15.51 -10.88 -11.58
CA THR A 2 -14.10 -10.49 -11.80
C THR A 2 -13.53 -9.91 -10.52
N ASP A 3 -12.20 -9.98 -10.37
CA ASP A 3 -11.43 -9.32 -9.32
C ASP A 3 -11.76 -7.82 -9.19
N TYR A 4 -11.90 -7.09 -10.30
CA TYR A 4 -12.26 -5.68 -10.28
C TYR A 4 -13.68 -5.44 -9.73
N ALA A 5 -14.66 -6.20 -10.22
CA ALA A 5 -16.06 -6.04 -9.81
C ALA A 5 -16.33 -6.50 -8.37
N SER A 6 -15.42 -7.28 -7.80
CA SER A 6 -15.52 -7.86 -6.46
C SER A 6 -14.79 -7.05 -5.39
N GLN A 7 -14.09 -5.98 -5.77
CA GLN A 7 -13.40 -5.11 -4.83
C GLN A 7 -14.38 -4.52 -3.80
N GLY A 8 -14.03 -4.65 -2.51
CA GLY A 8 -14.82 -4.13 -1.40
C GLY A 8 -16.03 -4.99 -1.00
N GLN A 9 -16.19 -6.17 -1.59
CA GLN A 9 -17.23 -7.12 -1.21
C GLN A 9 -16.69 -8.17 -0.24
N THR A 10 -17.54 -8.64 0.67
CA THR A 10 -17.21 -9.77 1.56
C THR A 10 -18.13 -10.94 1.21
N GLN A 11 -17.53 -12.10 0.98
CA GLN A 11 -18.21 -13.35 0.69
C GLN A 11 -17.96 -14.39 1.79
N PRO A 12 -19.02 -15.09 2.25
CA PRO A 12 -18.88 -16.16 3.23
C PRO A 12 -18.20 -17.41 2.65
N ILE A 13 -18.44 -17.70 1.37
CA ILE A 13 -17.77 -18.74 0.59
C ILE A 13 -17.23 -18.08 -0.66
N ASN A 14 -15.91 -18.02 -0.79
CA ASN A 14 -15.19 -17.37 -1.86
C ASN A 14 -14.44 -18.40 -2.69
N VAL A 15 -14.92 -18.63 -3.91
CA VAL A 15 -14.37 -19.59 -4.85
C VAL A 15 -13.51 -18.85 -5.86
N LEU A 16 -12.20 -19.15 -5.87
CA LEU A 16 -11.19 -18.39 -6.58
C LEU A 16 -10.59 -19.18 -7.74
N ASP A 17 -10.63 -18.59 -8.93
CA ASP A 17 -9.75 -18.95 -10.04
C ASP A 17 -8.72 -17.83 -10.21
N LEU A 18 -7.43 -18.18 -10.04
CA LEU A 18 -6.32 -17.23 -10.03
C LEU A 18 -5.51 -17.28 -11.33
N THR A 19 -5.99 -17.97 -12.36
CA THR A 19 -5.24 -18.21 -13.61
C THR A 19 -4.82 -16.91 -14.30
N ASP A 20 -5.70 -15.89 -14.30
CA ASP A 20 -5.47 -14.60 -14.93
C ASP A 20 -4.95 -13.52 -13.94
N CYS A 21 -4.55 -13.92 -12.73
CA CYS A 21 -3.99 -12.99 -11.74
C CYS A 21 -2.49 -12.77 -12.01
N GLU A 22 -2.15 -11.65 -12.64
CA GLU A 22 -0.77 -11.34 -13.04
C GLU A 22 0.04 -10.57 -11.98
N SER A 23 -0.61 -10.02 -10.95
CA SER A 23 0.03 -9.14 -9.96
C SER A 23 -0.47 -9.42 -8.54
N HIS A 24 0.36 -9.05 -7.55
CA HIS A 24 0.01 -9.21 -6.13
C HIS A 24 -1.29 -8.48 -5.76
N PHE A 25 -1.65 -7.39 -6.45
CA PHE A 25 -2.89 -6.66 -6.22
C PHE A 25 -4.12 -7.50 -6.52
N PHE A 26 -4.11 -8.26 -7.62
CA PHE A 26 -5.22 -9.13 -7.99
C PHE A 26 -5.40 -10.25 -6.98
N TYR A 27 -4.30 -10.89 -6.57
CA TYR A 27 -4.30 -11.88 -5.50
C TYR A 27 -4.87 -11.30 -4.19
N TYR A 28 -4.41 -10.12 -3.79
CA TYR A 28 -4.91 -9.44 -2.60
C TYR A 28 -6.42 -9.16 -2.69
N THR A 29 -6.92 -8.64 -3.81
CA THR A 29 -8.34 -8.36 -4.02
C THR A 29 -9.18 -9.64 -3.99
N CYS A 30 -8.73 -10.70 -4.65
CA CYS A 30 -9.39 -12.01 -4.64
C CYS A 30 -9.47 -12.60 -3.23
N PHE A 31 -8.37 -12.59 -2.47
CA PHE A 31 -8.35 -13.16 -1.12
C PHE A 31 -9.07 -12.30 -0.08
N SER A 32 -9.02 -10.98 -0.20
CA SER A 32 -9.64 -10.05 0.77
C SER A 32 -11.18 -10.10 0.77
N GLN A 33 -11.79 -10.76 -0.21
CA GLN A 33 -13.22 -11.02 -0.22
C GLN A 33 -13.63 -12.11 0.78
N SER A 34 -12.74 -13.03 1.11
CA SER A 34 -13.06 -14.10 2.06
C SER A 34 -13.16 -13.56 3.48
N ALA A 35 -14.28 -13.81 4.15
CA ALA A 35 -14.40 -13.51 5.57
C ALA A 35 -13.53 -14.43 6.46
N THR A 36 -13.26 -15.66 6.00
CA THR A 36 -12.48 -16.66 6.73
C THR A 36 -11.64 -17.52 5.80
N VAL A 37 -10.57 -18.12 6.32
CA VAL A 37 -9.74 -19.08 5.58
C VAL A 37 -10.57 -20.30 5.15
N ASN A 38 -11.44 -20.81 6.02
CA ASN A 38 -12.30 -21.96 5.73
C ASN A 38 -13.31 -21.67 4.59
N GLY A 39 -13.71 -20.41 4.44
CA GLY A 39 -14.55 -19.96 3.34
C GLY A 39 -13.81 -19.79 2.02
N THR A 40 -12.48 -19.95 1.97
CA THR A 40 -11.67 -19.73 0.76
C THR A 40 -11.40 -21.04 0.04
N VAL A 41 -11.85 -21.16 -1.21
CA VAL A 41 -11.62 -22.33 -2.05
C VAL A 41 -10.85 -21.91 -3.30
N ILE A 42 -9.61 -22.37 -3.45
CA ILE A 42 -8.79 -22.10 -4.64
C ILE A 42 -9.00 -23.25 -5.62
N ILE A 43 -9.54 -22.96 -6.80
CA ILE A 43 -9.74 -23.95 -7.86
C ILE A 43 -8.43 -24.22 -8.59
N ARG A 44 -7.72 -23.17 -9.00
CA ARG A 44 -6.49 -23.26 -9.82
C ARG A 44 -5.78 -21.90 -9.93
N GLY A 45 -4.59 -21.91 -10.52
CA GLY A 45 -3.87 -20.70 -10.92
C GLY A 45 -3.01 -20.05 -9.84
N LEU A 46 -2.90 -20.64 -8.65
CA LEU A 46 -2.02 -20.12 -7.59
C LEU A 46 -0.56 -20.15 -8.02
N ASN A 47 0.04 -18.97 -8.16
CA ASN A 47 1.46 -18.79 -8.42
C ASN A 47 2.11 -18.03 -7.25
N PRO A 48 2.79 -18.73 -6.33
CA PRO A 48 3.43 -18.11 -5.16
C PRO A 48 4.46 -17.02 -5.51
N SER A 49 5.10 -17.12 -6.68
CA SER A 49 6.11 -16.14 -7.09
C SER A 49 5.53 -14.73 -7.29
N VAL A 50 4.25 -14.61 -7.69
CA VAL A 50 3.56 -13.33 -7.87
C VAL A 50 3.35 -12.62 -6.53
N ILE A 51 3.15 -13.40 -5.46
CA ILE A 51 2.94 -12.90 -4.09
C ILE A 51 4.29 -12.62 -3.43
N GLN A 52 5.28 -13.48 -3.66
CA GLN A 52 6.60 -13.41 -3.02
C GLN A 52 7.59 -12.47 -3.74
N GLY A 53 7.26 -12.00 -4.95
CA GLY A 53 8.11 -11.10 -5.75
C GLY A 53 8.21 -9.65 -5.21
N GLY A 54 7.49 -9.34 -4.13
CA GLY A 54 7.45 -8.02 -3.52
C GLY A 54 6.60 -7.01 -4.30
N ILE A 55 6.55 -5.79 -3.77
CA ILE A 55 5.73 -4.71 -4.33
C ILE A 55 6.48 -3.87 -5.38
N SER A 56 5.73 -3.28 -6.30
CA SER A 56 6.28 -2.45 -7.38
C SER A 56 6.99 -1.20 -6.84
N GLY A 57 7.97 -0.68 -7.60
CA GLY A 57 8.75 0.50 -7.19
C GLY A 57 7.88 1.74 -6.94
N TRP A 58 6.85 1.96 -7.78
CA TRP A 58 5.90 3.04 -7.59
C TRP A 58 5.08 2.87 -6.30
N LEU A 59 4.60 1.65 -6.00
CA LEU A 59 3.85 1.42 -4.75
C LEU A 59 4.74 1.61 -3.51
N ARG A 60 6.01 1.18 -3.58
CA ARG A 60 7.00 1.48 -2.52
C ARG A 60 7.14 2.98 -2.29
N GLN A 61 7.17 3.76 -3.37
CA GLN A 61 7.23 5.22 -3.27
C GLN A 61 5.97 5.78 -2.61
N GLU A 62 4.79 5.33 -3.01
CA GLU A 62 3.52 5.76 -2.39
C GLU A 62 3.50 5.48 -0.88
N PHE A 63 3.89 4.29 -0.42
CA PHE A 63 3.98 3.99 1.02
C PHE A 63 5.01 4.88 1.74
N ARG A 64 6.17 5.14 1.13
CA ARG A 64 7.15 6.07 1.72
C ARG A 64 6.60 7.49 1.82
N GLU A 65 5.87 7.96 0.81
CA GLU A 65 5.24 9.28 0.84
C GLU A 65 4.14 9.36 1.91
N LEU A 66 3.36 8.29 2.12
CA LEU A 66 2.41 8.22 3.23
C LEU A 66 3.09 8.33 4.60
N GLU A 67 4.23 7.66 4.81
CA GLU A 67 4.99 7.80 6.06
C GLU A 67 5.56 9.21 6.25
N ILE A 68 6.03 9.85 5.17
CA ILE A 68 6.46 11.26 5.21
C ILE A 68 5.30 12.16 5.64
N LEU A 69 4.10 11.98 5.05
CA LEU A 69 2.92 12.76 5.42
C LEU A 69 2.49 12.51 6.88
N ASN A 70 2.65 11.29 7.38
CA ASN A 70 2.37 10.94 8.76
C ASN A 70 3.33 11.68 9.72
N ASP A 71 4.62 11.67 9.43
CA ASP A 71 5.63 12.40 10.23
C ASP A 71 5.42 13.91 10.20
N ILE A 72 5.04 14.48 9.04
CA ILE A 72 4.67 15.90 8.94
C ILE A 72 3.45 16.22 9.80
N THR A 73 2.42 15.37 9.73
CA THR A 73 1.21 15.52 10.54
C THR A 73 1.55 15.48 12.04
N ARG A 74 2.38 14.53 12.47
CA ARG A 74 2.83 14.43 13.86
C ARG A 74 3.60 15.68 14.31
N ALA A 75 4.57 16.14 13.51
CA ALA A 75 5.36 17.34 13.84
C ALA A 75 4.49 18.59 13.86
N LYS A 76 3.49 18.70 12.97
CA LYS A 76 2.54 19.81 12.94
C LYS A 76 1.69 19.86 14.20
N LEU A 77 1.14 18.72 14.61
CA LEU A 77 0.35 18.61 15.85
C LEU A 77 1.20 18.85 17.10
N GLY A 78 2.47 18.41 17.08
CA GLY A 78 3.42 18.65 18.17
C GLY A 78 4.02 20.05 18.20
N GLY A 79 3.73 20.92 17.22
CA GLY A 79 4.32 22.26 17.11
C GLY A 79 5.82 22.27 16.79
N THR A 80 6.37 21.15 16.31
CA THR A 80 7.80 20.97 15.99
C THR A 80 8.08 20.95 14.49
N LEU A 81 7.05 21.16 13.64
CA LEU A 81 7.22 21.19 12.19
C LEU A 81 8.10 22.36 11.77
N HIS A 82 9.13 22.06 11.00
CA HIS A 82 10.05 23.07 10.48
C HIS A 82 9.29 24.06 9.56
N PRO A 83 9.43 25.39 9.73
CA PRO A 83 8.64 26.40 8.99
C PRO A 83 8.70 26.30 7.46
N PHE A 84 9.86 25.88 6.90
CA PHE A 84 10.03 25.66 5.45
C PHE A 84 9.37 24.39 4.90
N ILE A 85 8.77 23.54 5.74
CA ILE A 85 7.97 22.39 5.31
C ILE A 85 6.51 22.85 5.17
N GLU A 86 6.20 23.34 3.98
CA GLU A 86 4.88 23.88 3.62
C GLU A 86 4.48 23.41 2.21
N GLY A 87 3.19 23.55 1.88
CA GLY A 87 2.63 23.22 0.57
C GLY A 87 1.11 23.13 0.61
N GLN A 88 0.49 23.30 -0.55
CA GLN A 88 -0.98 23.20 -0.73
C GLN A 88 -1.42 21.78 -1.07
N ASP A 89 -0.51 20.97 -1.60
CA ASP A 89 -0.77 19.60 -2.03
C ASP A 89 0.32 18.64 -1.54
N ARG A 90 0.05 17.33 -1.69
CA ARG A 90 0.97 16.25 -1.32
C ARG A 90 2.36 16.44 -1.92
N VAL A 91 2.42 16.78 -3.20
CA VAL A 91 3.67 16.82 -3.97
C VAL A 91 4.57 17.93 -3.42
N GLN A 92 4.01 19.11 -3.17
CA GLN A 92 4.72 20.25 -2.60
C GLN A 92 5.24 19.93 -1.20
N VAL A 93 4.36 19.39 -0.33
CA VAL A 93 4.71 19.09 1.07
C VAL A 93 5.81 18.01 1.17
N VAL A 94 5.72 16.95 0.38
CA VAL A 94 6.77 15.91 0.32
C VAL A 94 8.09 16.49 -0.22
N LYS A 95 8.01 17.36 -1.24
CA LYS A 95 9.19 18.00 -1.83
C LYS A 95 9.89 18.95 -0.83
N THR A 96 9.14 19.75 -0.08
CA THR A 96 9.70 20.65 0.92
C THR A 96 10.27 19.88 2.11
N TYR A 97 9.61 18.81 2.55
CA TYR A 97 10.13 17.88 3.56
C TYR A 97 11.51 17.32 3.17
N ARG A 98 11.62 16.73 1.97
CA ARG A 98 12.89 16.18 1.47
C ARG A 98 13.97 17.24 1.27
N ARG A 99 13.59 18.48 0.92
CA ARG A 99 14.53 19.60 0.82
C ARG A 99 15.10 20.01 2.19
N VAL A 100 14.27 20.00 3.24
CA VAL A 100 14.66 20.44 4.58
C VAL A 100 15.47 19.37 5.32
N LEU A 101 15.00 18.11 5.29
CA LEU A 101 15.61 17.01 6.04
C LEU A 101 16.64 16.22 5.23
N GLY A 102 16.69 16.45 3.92
CA GLY A 102 17.56 15.75 2.98
C GLY A 102 16.91 14.49 2.39
N ASN A 103 17.32 14.13 1.17
CA ASN A 103 16.76 12.99 0.42
C ASN A 103 17.04 11.62 1.07
N GLN A 104 18.04 11.55 1.96
CA GLN A 104 18.41 10.33 2.67
C GLN A 104 17.62 10.15 3.98
N HIS A 105 16.95 11.20 4.45
CA HIS A 105 16.14 11.12 5.65
C HIS A 105 14.88 10.31 5.38
N MET A 106 14.68 9.28 6.19
CA MET A 106 13.58 8.32 6.07
C MET A 106 12.78 8.30 7.38
N PRO A 107 11.45 8.49 7.32
CA PRO A 107 10.55 8.26 8.45
C PRO A 107 10.78 6.93 9.16
N SER A 108 10.59 6.92 10.48
CA SER A 108 10.79 5.73 11.31
C SER A 108 9.84 4.57 11.00
N GLY A 109 8.68 4.85 10.42
CA GLY A 109 7.66 3.86 10.05
C GLY A 109 7.92 3.11 8.73
N ILE A 110 9.04 3.38 8.03
CA ILE A 110 9.32 2.70 6.77
C ILE A 110 9.64 1.24 7.00
N HIS A 111 8.85 0.37 6.39
CA HIS A 111 9.09 -1.07 6.38
C HIS A 111 10.42 -1.40 5.69
N SER A 112 11.23 -2.23 6.34
CA SER A 112 12.40 -2.85 5.71
C SER A 112 11.94 -3.70 4.54
N SER A 113 12.59 -3.51 3.39
CA SER A 113 12.32 -4.29 2.17
C SER A 113 12.68 -5.76 2.35
#